data_AF-A0A7S6W425-F1
#
_entry.id   AF-A0A7S6W425-F1
#
_cell.length_a   1.000
_cell.length_b   1.000
_cell.length_c   1.000
_cell.angle_alpha   90.00
_cell.angle_beta   90.00
_cell.angle_gamma   90.00
#
_symmetry.space_group_name_H-M   'P 1'
#
loop_
_entity.id
_entity.type
_entity.pdbx_description
1 polymer ?
#
loop_
_entity_poly.entity_id
_entity_poly.type
_entity_poly.pdbx_seq_one_letter_code
_entity_poly.pdbx_strand_id
1 'polypeptide(L)'
;MNKNFLFLAISFVLINTTGCQHIQTAADSTVGAISKGVNAYDGWVSKGTQRVWDEMSNTEIRNKFLVLSNNSNNNVIVLNPSLINDKFKLEKRTMGSIHLEKYINHEANFSEANRKINNGIYISEKDLASKMFIEQALAKGHQVRMYKKNINKDLNNGLVQSISEFNGAANRYDVDPAFVEFDKNGSPVAIMTRSWQTISAIGVDSRIYTNIYFAQDALRWFENNFSNRYLEDSLIRVYK
;
A
#
# COMPACT_ATOMS: atom_id res chain seq x y z
N MET A 1 -74.20 -19.05 14.89
CA MET A 1 -72.86 -18.46 15.13
C MET A 1 -71.81 -19.46 14.67
N ASN A 2 -70.94 -19.05 13.76
CA ASN A 2 -69.89 -19.86 13.12
C ASN A 2 -68.81 -20.30 14.12
N LYS A 3 -68.24 -21.51 13.94
CA LYS A 3 -66.78 -21.74 13.81
C LYS A 3 -66.47 -23.22 13.58
N ASN A 4 -65.86 -23.48 12.42
CA ASN A 4 -65.19 -24.72 12.03
C ASN A 4 -64.04 -25.07 12.99
N PHE A 5 -63.70 -26.35 13.12
CA PHE A 5 -62.35 -26.84 12.80
C PHE A 5 -62.36 -28.36 12.61
N LEU A 6 -61.72 -28.80 11.53
CA LEU A 6 -61.59 -30.18 11.06
C LEU A 6 -60.12 -30.64 11.27
N PHE A 7 -59.93 -31.95 11.14
CA PHE A 7 -58.68 -32.72 10.98
C PHE A 7 -57.93 -33.14 12.26
N LEU A 8 -57.26 -34.30 12.31
CA LEU A 8 -57.31 -35.62 11.66
C LEU A 8 -56.19 -36.38 12.37
N ALA A 9 -56.49 -37.46 13.07
CA ALA A 9 -55.47 -38.32 13.65
C ALA A 9 -55.39 -39.58 12.78
N ILE A 10 -54.26 -39.80 12.10
CA ILE A 10 -53.84 -41.12 11.63
C ILE A 10 -52.34 -41.26 11.85
N SER A 11 -52.02 -42.30 12.60
CA SER A 11 -50.70 -42.79 12.98
C SER A 11 -50.01 -43.57 11.85
N PHE A 12 -48.75 -43.95 12.14
CA PHE A 12 -47.85 -44.89 11.44
C PHE A 12 -46.93 -44.30 10.35
N VAL A 13 -45.78 -43.85 10.83
CA VAL A 13 -44.56 -43.59 10.05
C VAL A 13 -43.83 -44.93 9.82
N LEU A 14 -43.81 -45.37 8.57
CA LEU A 14 -42.88 -46.37 8.02
C LEU A 14 -42.41 -45.83 6.67
N ILE A 15 -41.38 -44.97 6.63
CA ILE A 15 -40.74 -44.54 5.37
C ILE A 15 -39.23 -44.29 5.57
N ASN A 16 -38.43 -45.21 5.03
CA ASN A 16 -37.12 -45.10 4.39
C ASN A 16 -35.93 -44.36 5.06
N THR A 17 -34.88 -45.15 5.35
CA THR A 17 -33.50 -44.77 5.70
C THR A 17 -32.68 -44.16 4.55
N THR A 18 -33.28 -43.83 3.40
CA THR A 18 -32.58 -43.28 2.22
C THR A 18 -32.45 -41.75 2.22
N GLY A 19 -33.24 -41.03 3.04
CA GLY A 19 -33.22 -39.57 3.09
C GLY A 19 -31.94 -38.98 3.71
N CYS A 20 -31.40 -39.59 4.78
CA CYS A 20 -30.19 -39.09 5.44
C CYS A 20 -28.93 -39.28 4.60
N GLN A 21 -28.80 -40.38 3.85
CA GLN A 21 -27.64 -40.60 2.96
C GLN A 21 -27.61 -39.61 1.79
N HIS A 22 -28.76 -39.25 1.22
CA HIS A 22 -28.84 -38.24 0.17
C HIS A 22 -28.53 -36.82 0.68
N ILE A 23 -28.97 -36.47 1.89
CA ILE A 23 -28.64 -35.19 2.52
C ILE A 23 -27.15 -35.11 2.86
N GLN A 24 -26.54 -36.21 3.37
CA GLN A 24 -25.10 -36.27 3.63
C GLN A 24 -24.29 -36.12 2.33
N THR A 25 -24.67 -36.86 1.27
CA THR A 25 -23.96 -36.81 -0.01
C THR A 25 -24.09 -35.44 -0.70
N ALA A 26 -25.26 -34.80 -0.59
CA ALA A 26 -25.46 -33.43 -1.07
C ALA A 26 -24.64 -32.41 -0.28
N ALA A 27 -24.58 -32.55 1.05
CA ALA A 27 -23.75 -31.72 1.91
C ALA A 27 -22.25 -31.91 1.60
N ASP A 28 -21.77 -33.15 1.49
CA ASP A 28 -20.37 -33.47 1.17
C ASP A 28 -19.98 -32.98 -0.23
N SER A 29 -20.89 -33.07 -1.21
CA SER A 29 -20.66 -32.53 -2.56
C SER A 29 -20.61 -31.00 -2.58
N THR A 30 -21.43 -30.34 -1.75
CA THR A 30 -21.46 -28.88 -1.61
C THR A 30 -20.20 -28.38 -0.89
N VAL A 31 -19.79 -29.04 0.20
CA VAL A 31 -18.54 -28.75 0.92
C VAL A 31 -17.34 -29.00 0.01
N GLY A 32 -17.35 -30.07 -0.79
CA GLY A 32 -16.31 -30.35 -1.78
C GLY A 32 -16.23 -29.31 -2.90
N ALA A 33 -17.38 -28.82 -3.40
CA ALA A 33 -17.43 -27.77 -4.42
C ALA A 33 -16.96 -26.41 -3.86
N ILE A 34 -17.38 -26.04 -2.65
CA ILE A 34 -16.93 -24.83 -1.96
C ILE A 34 -15.42 -24.92 -1.68
N SER A 35 -14.93 -26.06 -1.18
CA SER A 35 -13.51 -26.28 -0.93
C SER A 35 -12.67 -26.18 -2.21
N LYS A 36 -13.11 -26.77 -3.32
CA LYS A 36 -12.45 -26.62 -4.62
C LYS A 36 -12.46 -25.18 -5.13
N GLY A 37 -13.58 -24.47 -4.96
CA GLY A 37 -13.70 -23.05 -5.32
C GLY A 37 -12.77 -22.14 -4.51
N VAL A 38 -12.70 -22.36 -3.19
CA VAL A 38 -11.78 -21.66 -2.28
C VAL A 38 -10.32 -21.93 -2.68
N ASN A 39 -9.95 -23.20 -2.86
CA ASN A 39 -8.59 -23.57 -3.27
C ASN A 39 -8.19 -23.01 -4.65
N ALA A 40 -9.14 -22.91 -5.59
CA ALA A 40 -8.88 -22.33 -6.92
C ALA A 40 -8.71 -20.80 -6.85
N TYR A 41 -9.53 -20.12 -6.04
CA TYR A 41 -9.41 -18.69 -5.79
C TYR A 41 -8.08 -18.36 -5.09
N ASP A 42 -7.76 -19.10 -4.04
CA ASP A 42 -6.50 -19.02 -3.29
C ASP A 42 -5.31 -19.23 -4.24
N GLY A 43 -5.33 -20.28 -5.05
CA GLY A 43 -4.31 -20.53 -6.08
C GLY A 43 -4.17 -19.41 -7.11
N TRP A 44 -5.27 -18.76 -7.53
CA TRP A 44 -5.23 -17.63 -8.46
C TRP A 44 -4.64 -16.37 -7.81
N VAL A 45 -5.05 -16.03 -6.59
CA VAL A 45 -4.50 -14.90 -5.81
C VAL A 45 -3.02 -15.12 -5.53
N SER A 46 -2.63 -16.33 -5.15
CA SER A 46 -1.24 -16.73 -4.91
C SER A 46 -0.38 -16.57 -6.17
N LYS A 47 -0.85 -17.05 -7.34
CA LYS A 47 -0.17 -16.87 -8.63
C LYS A 47 -0.07 -15.41 -9.06
N GLY A 48 -1.15 -14.64 -8.88
CA GLY A 48 -1.15 -13.21 -9.19
C GLY A 48 -0.18 -12.43 -8.32
N THR A 49 -0.11 -12.78 -7.03
CA THR A 49 0.82 -12.18 -6.07
C THR A 49 2.27 -12.56 -6.38
N GLN A 50 2.53 -13.84 -6.69
CA GLN A 50 3.83 -14.32 -7.13
C GLN A 50 4.30 -13.59 -8.38
N ARG A 51 3.42 -13.42 -9.37
CA ARG A 51 3.73 -12.66 -10.59
C ARG A 51 4.13 -11.22 -10.28
N VAL A 52 3.36 -10.52 -9.44
CA VAL A 52 3.70 -9.14 -9.03
C VAL A 52 5.06 -9.10 -8.31
N TRP A 53 5.37 -10.10 -7.48
CA TRP A 53 6.66 -10.20 -6.81
C TRP A 53 7.81 -10.41 -7.80
N ASP A 54 7.65 -11.34 -8.74
CA ASP A 54 8.69 -11.74 -9.69
C ASP A 54 8.92 -10.67 -10.77
N GLU A 55 7.87 -9.98 -11.21
CA GLU A 55 7.90 -8.95 -12.26
C GLU A 55 8.12 -7.52 -11.73
N MET A 56 8.34 -7.34 -10.42
CA MET A 56 8.66 -6.03 -9.87
C MET A 56 9.96 -5.48 -10.45
N SER A 57 9.93 -4.30 -11.06
CA SER A 57 11.03 -3.78 -11.90
C SER A 57 12.32 -3.46 -11.12
N ASN A 58 12.24 -3.24 -9.81
CA ASN A 58 13.40 -3.01 -8.96
C ASN A 58 13.41 -4.01 -7.79
N THR A 59 14.17 -5.09 -7.96
CA THR A 59 14.31 -6.18 -6.98
C THR A 59 14.95 -5.73 -5.68
N GLU A 60 15.86 -4.75 -5.72
CA GLU A 60 16.56 -4.24 -4.54
C GLU A 60 15.63 -3.44 -3.65
N ILE A 61 14.86 -2.51 -4.23
CA ILE A 61 13.80 -1.79 -3.50
C ILE A 61 12.74 -2.79 -3.00
N ARG A 62 12.30 -3.73 -3.85
CA ARG A 62 11.36 -4.78 -3.43
C ARG A 62 11.88 -5.52 -2.20
N ASN A 63 13.09 -6.08 -2.26
CA ASN A 63 13.65 -6.89 -1.17
C ASN A 63 13.94 -6.06 0.09
N LYS A 64 14.25 -4.77 -0.07
CA LYS A 64 14.45 -3.86 1.06
C LYS A 64 13.12 -3.58 1.77
N PHE A 65 12.06 -3.27 1.03
CA PHE A 65 10.79 -2.79 1.59
C PHE A 65 9.73 -3.87 1.83
N LEU A 66 9.79 -4.99 1.11
CA LEU A 66 8.75 -6.00 1.09
C LEU A 66 9.32 -7.40 1.35
N VAL A 67 8.46 -8.28 1.83
CA VAL A 67 8.77 -9.70 2.06
C VAL A 67 7.65 -10.53 1.42
N LEU A 68 8.04 -11.58 0.70
CA LEU A 68 7.11 -12.61 0.25
C LEU A 68 6.94 -13.63 1.39
N SER A 69 5.75 -13.67 1.97
CA SER A 69 5.37 -14.64 2.98
C SER A 69 4.45 -15.70 2.38
N ASN A 70 4.57 -16.93 2.87
CA ASN A 70 3.62 -18.00 2.52
C ASN A 70 2.67 -18.20 3.70
N ASN A 71 1.38 -17.93 3.49
CA ASN A 71 0.34 -18.16 4.46
C ASN A 71 -0.61 -19.23 3.91
N SER A 72 -0.54 -20.45 4.45
CA SER A 72 -1.46 -21.55 4.12
C SER A 72 -1.65 -21.79 2.61
N ASN A 73 -0.55 -21.87 1.86
CA ASN A 73 -0.48 -22.04 0.39
C ASN A 73 -0.75 -20.78 -0.46
N ASN A 74 -1.04 -19.64 0.18
CA ASN A 74 -1.15 -18.35 -0.47
C ASN A 74 0.12 -17.53 -0.27
N ASN A 75 0.77 -17.17 -1.38
CA ASN A 75 1.83 -16.18 -1.36
C ASN A 75 1.22 -14.80 -1.10
N VAL A 76 1.72 -14.11 -0.08
CA VAL A 76 1.29 -12.77 0.31
C VAL A 76 2.52 -11.87 0.40
N ILE A 77 2.47 -10.74 -0.30
CA ILE A 77 3.50 -9.71 -0.18
C ILE A 77 3.12 -8.81 1.00
N VAL A 78 4.00 -8.79 2.00
CA VAL A 78 3.86 -7.97 3.21
C VAL A 78 5.01 -6.95 3.29
N LEU A 79 4.85 -5.95 4.14
CA LEU A 79 5.90 -4.97 4.40
C LEU A 79 7.04 -5.60 5.21
N ASN A 80 8.26 -5.12 5.02
CA ASN A 80 9.41 -5.48 5.86
C ASN A 80 9.06 -5.29 7.35
N PRO A 81 9.26 -6.30 8.22
CA PRO A 81 8.90 -6.22 9.63
C PRO A 81 9.46 -5.00 10.36
N SER A 82 10.64 -4.51 9.98
CA SER A 82 11.24 -3.31 10.58
C SER A 82 10.37 -2.06 10.33
N LEU A 83 9.77 -1.94 9.15
CA LEU A 83 8.85 -0.84 8.83
C LEU A 83 7.52 -0.97 9.58
N ILE A 84 7.00 -2.19 9.73
CA ILE A 84 5.80 -2.46 10.54
C ILE A 84 6.05 -2.07 12.00
N ASN A 85 7.21 -2.43 12.54
CA ASN A 85 7.63 -2.07 13.90
C ASN A 85 7.75 -0.55 14.06
N ASP A 86 8.23 0.14 13.03
CA ASP A 86 8.22 1.61 12.94
C ASP A 86 6.85 2.18 12.49
N LYS A 87 5.75 1.44 12.66
CA LYS A 87 4.37 1.88 12.47
C LYS A 87 3.99 2.29 11.04
N PHE A 88 4.76 1.88 10.04
CA PHE A 88 4.33 1.98 8.65
C PHE A 88 3.35 0.87 8.30
N LYS A 89 2.46 1.18 7.36
CA LYS A 89 1.53 0.26 6.71
C LYS A 89 1.78 0.25 5.22
N LEU A 90 1.52 -0.89 4.59
CA LEU A 90 1.54 -1.02 3.13
C LEU A 90 0.15 -0.72 2.60
N GLU A 91 -0.02 0.44 1.96
CA GLU A 91 -1.29 0.86 1.38
C GLU A 91 -1.52 0.21 0.03
N LYS A 92 -0.52 0.31 -0.85
CA LYS A 92 -0.60 -0.18 -2.21
C LYS A 92 0.77 -0.60 -2.71
N ARG A 93 0.78 -1.54 -3.64
CA ARG A 93 1.97 -1.92 -4.40
C ARG A 93 1.57 -2.26 -5.84
N THR A 94 2.49 -2.04 -6.75
CA THR A 94 2.42 -2.47 -8.14
C THR A 94 3.76 -3.09 -8.55
N MET A 95 3.92 -3.49 -9.80
CA MET A 95 5.22 -3.91 -10.33
C MET A 95 6.23 -2.75 -10.38
N GLY A 96 5.78 -1.49 -10.31
CA GLY A 96 6.59 -0.30 -10.47
C GLY A 96 6.59 0.68 -9.31
N SER A 97 5.83 0.39 -8.25
CA SER A 97 5.66 1.31 -7.13
C SER A 97 5.31 0.63 -5.80
N ILE A 98 5.69 1.28 -4.71
CA ILE A 98 5.32 0.94 -3.34
C ILE A 98 4.78 2.20 -2.66
N HIS A 99 3.63 2.08 -2.00
CA HIS A 99 2.99 3.17 -1.28
C HIS A 99 2.77 2.77 0.17
N LEU A 100 3.30 3.57 1.08
CA LEU A 100 3.24 3.36 2.52
C LEU A 100 2.42 4.47 3.18
N GLU A 101 1.78 4.16 4.31
CA GLU A 101 1.14 5.12 5.21
C GLU A 101 1.81 5.03 6.58
N LYS A 102 1.95 6.17 7.26
CA LYS A 102 2.24 6.22 8.70
C LYS A 102 1.36 7.28 9.36
N TYR A 103 0.67 6.89 10.42
CA TYR A 103 -0.06 7.81 11.27
C TYR A 103 0.92 8.63 12.12
N ILE A 104 0.73 9.94 12.20
CA ILE A 104 1.64 10.85 12.90
C ILE A 104 1.04 11.43 14.18
N ASN A 105 -0.12 12.07 14.10
CA ASN A 105 -0.73 12.73 15.26
C ASN A 105 -2.25 12.86 15.13
N HIS A 106 -2.86 13.27 16.23
CA HIS A 106 -4.25 13.67 16.35
C HIS A 106 -4.34 15.05 16.98
N GLU A 107 -5.18 15.92 16.43
CA GLU A 107 -5.40 17.28 16.92
C GLU A 107 -6.89 17.62 16.98
N ALA A 108 -7.23 18.70 17.68
CA ALA A 108 -8.62 19.12 17.83
C ALA A 108 -9.23 19.67 16.51
N ASN A 109 -8.42 20.25 15.62
CA ASN A 109 -8.88 20.86 14.38
C ASN A 109 -7.77 20.95 13.32
N PHE A 110 -8.16 21.26 12.07
CA PHE A 110 -7.25 21.35 10.92
C PHE A 110 -6.19 22.44 11.07
N SER A 111 -6.52 23.56 11.70
CA SER A 111 -5.57 24.65 11.87
C SER A 111 -4.39 24.21 12.73
N GLU A 112 -4.67 23.52 13.83
CA GLU A 112 -3.63 23.01 14.73
C GLU A 112 -2.82 21.88 14.08
N ALA A 113 -3.48 20.94 13.40
CA ALA A 113 -2.79 19.89 12.64
C ALA A 113 -1.82 20.49 11.61
N ASN A 114 -2.29 21.43 10.78
CA ASN A 114 -1.47 22.08 9.77
C ASN A 114 -0.32 22.90 10.36
N ARG A 115 -0.55 23.59 11.49
CA ARG A 115 0.49 24.33 12.20
C ARG A 115 1.60 23.39 12.68
N LYS A 116 1.26 22.25 13.28
CA LYS A 116 2.25 21.27 13.74
C LYS A 116 3.02 20.62 12.58
N ILE A 117 2.34 20.30 11.48
CA ILE A 117 2.99 19.82 10.24
C ILE A 117 4.00 20.85 9.74
N ASN A 118 3.61 22.12 9.62
CA ASN A 118 4.50 23.20 9.17
C ASN A 118 5.69 23.42 10.10
N ASN A 119 5.51 23.18 11.40
CA ASN A 119 6.54 23.32 12.41
C ASN A 119 7.42 22.07 12.55
N GLY A 120 7.28 21.08 11.66
CA GLY A 120 8.16 19.91 11.63
C GLY A 120 7.88 18.90 12.73
N ILE A 121 6.60 18.65 13.06
CA ILE A 121 6.20 17.58 14.00
C ILE A 121 6.80 16.21 13.64
N TYR A 122 7.12 15.99 12.38
CA TYR A 122 7.74 14.79 11.88
C TYR A 122 8.88 15.13 10.92
N ILE A 123 10.02 14.45 11.08
CA ILE A 123 11.22 14.63 10.24
C ILE A 123 11.34 13.41 9.31
N SER A 124 10.60 13.45 8.19
CA SER A 124 10.55 12.34 7.21
C SER A 124 11.92 11.99 6.63
N GLU A 125 12.82 12.96 6.53
CA GLU A 125 14.19 12.79 6.04
C GLU A 125 15.02 11.78 6.83
N LYS A 126 14.69 11.58 8.11
CA LYS A 126 15.44 10.73 9.05
C LYS A 126 14.67 9.47 9.43
N ASP A 127 13.47 9.27 8.86
CA ASP A 127 12.66 8.11 9.16
C ASP A 127 13.24 6.82 8.56
N LEU A 128 12.68 5.69 8.97
CA LEU A 128 13.18 4.39 8.55
C LEU A 128 13.01 4.17 7.04
N ALA A 129 11.93 4.65 6.43
CA ALA A 129 11.71 4.53 4.99
C ALA A 129 12.78 5.28 4.17
N SER A 130 13.11 6.52 4.54
CA SER A 130 14.17 7.33 3.91
C SER A 130 15.53 6.65 4.08
N LYS A 131 15.84 6.18 5.29
CA LYS A 131 17.09 5.44 5.56
C LYS A 131 17.20 4.19 4.68
N MET A 132 16.14 3.38 4.63
CA MET A 132 16.12 2.16 3.82
C MET A 132 16.26 2.44 2.33
N PHE A 133 15.64 3.52 1.83
CA PHE A 133 15.76 3.95 0.43
C PHE A 133 17.17 4.40 0.07
N ILE A 134 17.82 5.15 0.97
CA ILE A 134 19.21 5.59 0.79
C ILE A 134 20.15 4.39 0.88
N GLU A 135 20.05 3.57 1.92
CA GLU A 135 20.95 2.43 2.14
C GLU A 135 20.95 1.44 0.96
N GLN A 136 19.78 1.11 0.41
CA GLN A 136 19.73 0.18 -0.73
C GLN A 136 20.39 0.75 -1.99
N ALA A 137 20.28 2.07 -2.22
CA ALA A 137 20.95 2.72 -3.33
C ALA A 137 22.47 2.72 -3.13
N LEU A 138 22.93 3.11 -1.94
CA LEU A 138 24.36 3.16 -1.62
C LEU A 138 25.03 1.78 -1.72
N ALA A 139 24.33 0.71 -1.34
CA ALA A 139 24.82 -0.67 -1.48
C ALA A 139 25.16 -1.04 -2.95
N LYS A 140 24.58 -0.35 -3.93
CA LYS A 140 24.83 -0.55 -5.37
C LYS A 140 25.92 0.40 -5.92
N GLY A 141 26.46 1.27 -5.07
CA GLY A 141 27.28 2.40 -5.48
C GLY A 141 26.51 3.44 -6.29
N HIS A 142 25.19 3.51 -6.09
CA HIS A 142 24.35 4.60 -6.60
C HIS A 142 24.41 5.78 -5.63
N GLN A 143 23.92 6.94 -6.06
CA GLN A 143 23.76 8.09 -5.19
C GLN A 143 22.27 8.40 -5.02
N VAL A 144 21.91 8.98 -3.87
CA VAL A 144 20.59 9.55 -3.67
C VAL A 144 20.71 11.06 -3.55
N ARG A 145 19.91 11.79 -4.33
CA ARG A 145 19.82 13.24 -4.28
C ARG A 145 18.52 13.62 -3.58
N MET A 146 18.63 14.54 -2.64
CA MET A 146 17.51 15.06 -1.88
C MET A 146 17.20 16.47 -2.36
N TYR A 147 15.95 16.69 -2.72
CA TYR A 147 15.47 17.93 -3.33
C TYR A 147 14.45 18.64 -2.44
N LYS A 148 14.41 19.97 -2.56
CA LYS A 148 13.46 20.85 -1.87
C LYS A 148 12.00 20.46 -2.11
N LYS A 149 11.14 20.90 -1.19
CA LYS A 149 9.70 20.60 -1.15
C LYS A 149 8.91 21.00 -2.40
N ASN A 150 9.39 21.95 -3.20
CA ASN A 150 8.80 22.28 -4.50
C ASN A 150 8.92 21.10 -5.48
N ILE A 151 10.07 20.43 -5.53
CA ILE A 151 10.24 19.22 -6.34
C ILE A 151 9.32 18.11 -5.86
N ASN A 152 9.21 17.92 -4.54
CA ASN A 152 8.26 16.95 -3.97
C ASN A 152 6.81 17.25 -4.34
N LYS A 153 6.40 18.53 -4.30
CA LYS A 153 5.07 18.97 -4.74
C LYS A 153 4.83 18.64 -6.20
N ASP A 154 5.76 19.02 -7.08
CA ASP A 154 5.63 18.82 -8.52
C ASP A 154 5.60 17.33 -8.88
N LEU A 155 6.44 16.51 -8.24
CA LEU A 155 6.43 15.05 -8.38
C LEU A 155 5.08 14.46 -7.95
N ASN A 156 4.54 14.86 -6.79
CA ASN A 156 3.26 14.33 -6.32
C ASN A 156 2.07 14.77 -7.16
N ASN A 157 2.13 15.94 -7.79
CA ASN A 157 1.11 16.41 -8.73
C ASN A 157 1.11 15.61 -10.04
N GLY A 158 2.28 15.14 -10.48
CA GLY A 158 2.43 14.42 -11.75
C GLY A 158 2.42 12.90 -11.66
N LEU A 159 2.68 12.34 -10.46
CA LEU A 159 2.74 10.89 -10.24
C LEU A 159 1.56 10.39 -9.40
N VAL A 160 1.13 9.16 -9.68
CA VAL A 160 -0.02 8.50 -9.05
C VAL A 160 0.11 8.45 -7.53
N GLN A 161 -0.84 9.03 -6.82
CA GLN A 161 -0.95 8.96 -5.36
C GLN A 161 -1.84 7.79 -4.92
N SER A 162 -1.58 7.25 -3.72
CA SER A 162 -2.50 6.29 -3.06
C SER A 162 -3.39 6.95 -2.01
N ILE A 163 -3.39 8.28 -1.94
CA ILE A 163 -4.24 9.04 -1.03
C ILE A 163 -5.67 9.02 -1.53
N SER A 164 -6.62 8.66 -0.67
CA SER A 164 -8.05 8.72 -0.98
C SER A 164 -8.58 10.13 -0.74
N GLU A 165 -9.19 10.74 -1.75
CA GLU A 165 -9.80 12.07 -1.63
C GLU A 165 -11.28 11.95 -1.25
N PHE A 166 -11.71 12.71 -0.24
CA PHE A 166 -13.09 12.75 0.20
C PHE A 166 -13.38 14.04 0.99
N ASN A 167 -14.66 14.35 1.18
CA ASN A 167 -15.07 15.52 1.95
C ASN A 167 -14.65 15.37 3.42
N GLY A 168 -13.93 16.36 3.93
CA GLY A 168 -13.31 16.30 5.25
C GLY A 168 -11.88 15.76 5.24
N ALA A 169 -11.22 15.65 4.08
CA ALA A 169 -9.77 15.44 4.01
C ALA A 169 -9.07 16.62 3.31
N ALA A 170 -7.84 16.93 3.73
CA ALA A 170 -6.99 17.90 3.06
C ALA A 170 -5.58 17.33 2.85
N ASN A 171 -5.10 17.41 1.62
CA ASN A 171 -3.82 16.85 1.18
C ASN A 171 -2.77 17.94 1.03
N ARG A 172 -1.52 17.66 1.39
CA ARG A 172 -0.40 18.58 1.23
C ARG A 172 0.84 17.88 0.69
N TYR A 173 1.40 18.44 -0.36
CA TYR A 173 2.56 17.87 -1.07
C TYR A 173 3.82 18.75 -0.96
N ASP A 174 3.72 19.91 -0.32
CA ASP A 174 4.74 20.96 -0.32
C ASP A 174 5.40 21.15 1.06
N VAL A 175 5.42 20.09 1.86
CA VAL A 175 5.96 20.09 3.22
C VAL A 175 7.35 19.47 3.24
N ASP A 176 7.45 18.23 2.77
CA ASP A 176 8.66 17.40 2.84
C ASP A 176 9.51 17.48 1.56
N PRO A 177 10.79 17.12 1.65
CA PRO A 177 11.66 16.95 0.48
C PRO A 177 11.36 15.64 -0.27
N ALA A 178 11.84 15.57 -1.51
CA ALA A 178 11.84 14.35 -2.31
C ALA A 178 13.25 13.75 -2.38
N PHE A 179 13.33 12.44 -2.57
CA PHE A 179 14.58 11.73 -2.81
C PHE A 179 14.55 11.08 -4.19
N VAL A 180 15.65 11.16 -4.94
CA VAL A 180 15.80 10.49 -6.23
C VAL A 180 17.11 9.72 -6.23
N GLU A 181 17.03 8.41 -6.48
CA GLU A 181 18.17 7.54 -6.72
C GLU A 181 18.67 7.72 -8.15
N PHE A 182 19.99 7.88 -8.31
CA PHE A 182 20.67 7.93 -9.60
C PHE A 182 21.74 6.86 -9.67
N ASP A 183 21.83 6.18 -10.81
CA ASP A 183 22.89 5.22 -11.09
C ASP A 183 24.26 5.91 -11.27
N LYS A 184 25.30 5.10 -11.54
CA LYS A 184 26.67 5.57 -11.75
C LYS A 184 26.83 6.45 -13.00
N ASN A 185 25.91 6.34 -13.95
CA ASN A 185 25.88 7.14 -15.18
C ASN A 185 25.08 8.43 -15.00
N GLY A 186 24.45 8.64 -13.84
CA GLY A 186 23.60 9.80 -13.57
C GLY A 186 22.17 9.66 -14.10
N SER A 187 21.72 8.45 -14.46
CA SER A 187 20.33 8.19 -14.86
C SER A 187 19.46 7.91 -13.63
N PRO A 188 18.22 8.43 -13.55
CA PRO A 188 17.35 8.19 -12.42
C PRO A 188 16.87 6.73 -12.39
N VAL A 189 16.83 6.13 -11.19
CA VAL A 189 16.49 4.72 -10.96
C VAL A 189 15.24 4.56 -10.11
N ALA A 190 15.05 5.47 -9.16
CA ALA A 190 13.87 5.46 -8.30
C ALA A 190 13.61 6.86 -7.72
N ILE A 191 12.35 7.15 -7.41
CA ILE A 191 11.89 8.41 -6.84
C ILE A 191 11.09 8.09 -5.58
N MET A 192 11.44 8.71 -4.45
CA MET A 192 10.64 8.69 -3.24
C MET A 192 10.05 10.06 -2.97
N THR A 193 8.72 10.12 -2.83
CA THR A 193 7.98 11.33 -2.47
C THR A 193 7.22 11.15 -1.16
N ARG A 194 6.85 12.28 -0.55
CA ARG A 194 6.06 12.34 0.68
C ARG A 194 4.83 13.20 0.50
N SER A 195 3.72 12.80 1.11
CA SER A 195 2.45 13.52 1.02
C SER A 195 1.75 13.44 2.36
N TRP A 196 1.22 14.56 2.86
CA TRP A 196 0.40 14.58 4.06
C TRP A 196 -1.06 14.52 3.71
N GLN A 197 -1.82 13.80 4.52
CA GLN A 197 -3.27 13.90 4.57
C GLN A 197 -3.71 14.22 5.99
N THR A 198 -4.53 15.25 6.12
CA THR A 198 -5.28 15.55 7.35
C THR A 198 -6.73 15.15 7.15
N ILE A 199 -7.29 14.38 8.08
CA ILE A 199 -8.64 13.80 7.96
C ILE A 199 -9.48 14.24 9.14
N SER A 200 -10.66 14.79 8.85
CA SER A 200 -11.70 15.11 9.82
C SER A 200 -12.37 13.83 10.30
N ALA A 201 -12.28 13.58 11.60
CA ALA A 201 -12.98 12.51 12.32
C ALA A 201 -13.59 13.11 13.60
N ILE A 202 -13.63 12.36 14.72
CA ILE A 202 -13.78 12.95 16.06
C ILE A 202 -12.44 13.63 16.39
N GLY A 203 -12.25 14.87 15.89
CA GLY A 203 -10.95 15.56 15.84
C GLY A 203 -10.33 15.50 14.43
N VAL A 204 -9.01 15.66 14.32
CA VAL A 204 -8.27 15.67 13.05
C VAL A 204 -7.01 14.83 13.15
N ASP A 205 -6.94 13.78 12.34
CA ASP A 205 -5.76 12.92 12.23
C ASP A 205 -4.83 13.41 11.14
N SER A 206 -3.51 13.36 11.36
CA SER A 206 -2.52 13.55 10.29
C SER A 206 -1.79 12.25 9.98
N ARG A 207 -1.72 11.94 8.69
CA ARG A 207 -1.01 10.80 8.14
C ARG A 207 0.00 11.28 7.11
N ILE A 208 1.14 10.60 7.05
CA ILE A 208 2.12 10.78 5.98
C ILE A 208 2.11 9.55 5.08
N TYR A 209 2.04 9.80 3.79
CA TYR A 209 2.16 8.81 2.73
C TYR A 209 3.55 8.90 2.13
N THR A 210 4.14 7.73 1.89
CA THR A 210 5.47 7.57 1.30
C THR A 210 5.33 6.77 0.04
N ASN A 211 5.60 7.41 -1.09
CA ASN A 211 5.49 6.76 -2.39
C ASN A 211 6.88 6.52 -2.94
N ILE A 212 7.14 5.33 -3.45
CA ILE A 212 8.40 4.95 -4.09
C ILE A 212 8.05 4.47 -5.49
N TYR A 213 8.58 5.16 -6.50
CA TYR A 213 8.35 4.89 -7.92
C TYR A 213 9.66 4.42 -8.55
N PHE A 214 9.62 3.32 -9.29
CA PHE A 214 10.79 2.71 -9.93
C PHE A 214 10.45 2.01 -11.25
N ALA A 215 9.27 2.32 -11.83
CA ALA A 215 8.95 1.95 -13.20
C ALA A 215 9.45 3.01 -14.19
N GLN A 216 9.78 2.54 -15.40
CA GLN A 216 10.42 3.36 -16.44
C GLN A 216 9.56 4.54 -16.90
N ASP A 217 8.23 4.41 -16.86
CA ASP A 217 7.30 5.47 -17.21
C ASP A 217 7.40 6.67 -16.25
N ALA A 218 7.41 6.41 -14.94
CA ALA A 218 7.59 7.44 -13.92
C ALA A 218 8.98 8.11 -14.03
N LEU A 219 10.02 7.32 -14.29
CA LEU A 219 11.39 7.84 -14.44
C LEU A 219 11.54 8.70 -15.71
N ARG A 220 11.01 8.26 -16.85
CA ARG A 220 11.00 9.05 -18.09
C ARG A 220 10.17 10.32 -17.94
N TRP A 221 9.03 10.24 -17.25
CA TRP A 221 8.23 11.41 -16.95
C TRP A 221 9.03 12.42 -16.13
N PHE A 222 9.76 11.98 -15.10
CA PHE A 222 10.65 12.84 -14.32
C PHE A 222 11.73 13.50 -15.19
N GLU A 223 12.44 12.74 -16.01
CA GLU A 223 13.48 13.29 -16.90
C GLU A 223 12.93 14.35 -17.86
N ASN A 224 11.71 14.16 -18.37
CA ASN A 224 11.09 15.08 -19.31
C ASN A 224 10.52 16.36 -18.67
N ASN A 225 10.16 16.31 -17.37
CA ASN A 225 9.47 17.42 -16.70
C ASN A 225 10.39 18.26 -15.81
N PHE A 226 11.58 17.76 -15.48
CA PHE A 226 12.52 18.46 -14.58
C PHE A 226 13.84 18.74 -15.30
N SER A 227 14.07 20.02 -15.63
CA SER A 227 15.35 20.45 -16.19
C SER A 227 16.50 20.28 -15.18
N ASN A 228 17.70 20.00 -15.68
CA ASN A 228 18.91 19.88 -14.84
C ASN A 228 19.13 21.12 -13.97
N ARG A 229 18.96 22.33 -14.53
CA ARG A 229 19.08 23.58 -13.78
C ARG A 229 18.09 23.66 -12.62
N TYR A 230 16.82 23.31 -12.87
CA TYR A 230 15.79 23.33 -11.83
C TYR A 230 16.09 22.34 -10.69
N LEU A 231 16.63 21.17 -11.04
CA LEU A 231 17.07 20.17 -10.07
C LEU A 231 18.28 20.64 -9.27
N GLU A 232 19.29 21.24 -9.93
CA GLU A 232 20.48 21.79 -9.28
C GLU A 232 20.12 22.90 -8.28
N ASP A 233 19.28 23.85 -8.69
CA ASP A 233 18.81 24.96 -7.84
C ASP A 233 17.98 24.47 -6.65
N SER A 234 17.34 23.31 -6.80
CA SER A 234 16.50 22.68 -5.78
C SER A 234 17.22 21.61 -4.96
N LEU A 235 18.50 21.34 -5.21
CA LEU A 235 19.27 20.31 -4.51
C LEU A 235 19.56 20.75 -3.06
N ILE A 236 19.30 19.86 -2.11
CA ILE A 236 19.64 20.04 -0.69
C ILE A 236 20.90 19.27 -0.35
N ARG A 237 20.96 18.00 -0.75
CA ARG A 237 22.02 17.07 -0.35
C ARG A 237 22.19 15.94 -1.35
N VAL A 238 23.42 15.43 -1.44
CA VAL A 238 23.75 14.17 -2.10
C VAL A 238 24.25 13.17 -1.07
N TYR A 239 23.69 11.97 -1.08
CA TYR A 239 24.15 10.80 -0.34
C TYR A 239 24.93 9.90 -1.30
N LYS A 240 26.16 9.56 -0.94
CA LYS A 240 27.10 8.77 -1.73
C LYS A 240 27.97 7.92 -0.81
#